data_AF-G7LKH3-F1
#
_entry.id   AF-G7LKH3-F1
#
_cell.length_a   1.000
_cell.length_b   1.000
_cell.length_c   1.000
_cell.angle_alpha   90.00
_cell.angle_beta   90.00
_cell.angle_gamma   90.00
#
_symmetry.space_group_name_H-M   'P 1'
#
loop_
_entity.id
_entity.type
_entity.pdbx_description
1 polymer ?
#
loop_
_entity_poly.entity_id
_entity_poly.type
_entity_poly.pdbx_seq_one_letter_code
_entity_poly.pdbx_strand_id
1 'polypeptide(L)'
;MPTQSNPATDNATVSVIINGKVHSDWSRYQIDSDFLIPADAWSVSLGLPDGTFPADIVRGAPVQVKIGGDTVLTGRVDSVQRSVARNGVTLSLSGRDSAAILVDCSAPILTSRQVGLEDVVAQIVRPLGITKIRLEAESAIRSDKISAEPGERAWDMLLRACSGRGLWPWFRPDGTLVIGGPDYTKPPVATLIMRVSGQGNNLLSLSDSSSIERSFSELTVLAQGHAHSTKSETAIVDVGDESATSEDIEINTGTAETGQHGMKAVVKDPTVSYYRPQIVVVGDADNQEQINYRARKSMSDARLSAYSLTAIVQGHRTSDGVLWEPGQRIHVISEPHGIDDVFFLMGREFNGGRPNGTTTTLRLKEDGVWIPDAYPKKKKQRKRKGKQETAIIDVG
;
A
#
# COMPACT_ATOMS: atom_id res chain seq x y z
N MET A 1 -22.28 12.81 33.65
CA MET A 1 -23.72 13.04 33.37
C MET A 1 -23.97 12.74 31.91
N PRO A 2 -25.06 12.07 31.51
CA PRO A 2 -25.34 11.82 30.11
C PRO A 2 -25.73 13.14 29.44
N THR A 3 -24.89 13.62 28.54
CA THR A 3 -25.12 14.84 27.76
C THR A 3 -26.19 14.57 26.71
N GLN A 4 -27.24 15.40 26.62
CA GLN A 4 -28.25 15.31 25.56
C GLN A 4 -27.56 15.47 24.19
N SER A 5 -27.73 14.48 23.30
CA SER A 5 -27.14 14.50 21.96
C SER A 5 -27.93 15.43 21.05
N ASN A 6 -27.25 16.44 20.50
CA ASN A 6 -27.74 17.24 19.41
C ASN A 6 -27.39 16.49 18.10
N PRO A 7 -28.36 16.13 17.23
CA PRO A 7 -28.14 15.18 16.12
C PRO A 7 -27.10 15.64 15.09
N ALA A 8 -26.83 16.95 14.97
CA ALA A 8 -25.76 17.48 14.12
C ALA A 8 -24.35 17.28 14.72
N THR A 9 -24.23 17.17 16.05
CA THR A 9 -22.97 16.97 16.77
C THR A 9 -22.58 15.49 16.86
N ASP A 10 -23.55 14.58 16.74
CA ASP A 10 -23.33 13.14 16.87
C ASP A 10 -22.48 12.58 15.73
N ASN A 11 -22.65 13.08 14.49
CA ASN A 11 -21.99 12.49 13.30
C ASN A 11 -20.49 12.84 13.13
N ALA A 12 -19.96 13.73 13.96
CA ALA A 12 -18.55 14.15 13.96
C ALA A 12 -17.82 13.76 15.25
N THR A 13 -18.53 13.20 16.24
CA THR A 13 -17.94 12.87 17.53
C THR A 13 -17.01 11.66 17.40
N VAL A 14 -15.76 11.84 17.79
CA VAL A 14 -14.78 10.75 17.86
C VAL A 14 -14.95 10.01 19.16
N SER A 15 -15.21 8.71 19.09
CA SER A 15 -15.30 7.85 20.26
C SER A 15 -14.38 6.64 20.17
N VAL A 16 -13.86 6.22 21.32
CA VAL A 16 -13.05 5.02 21.48
C VAL A 16 -13.80 4.09 22.42
N ILE A 17 -14.11 2.90 21.93
CA ILE A 17 -14.83 1.87 22.68
C ILE A 17 -13.80 0.86 23.20
N ILE A 18 -13.64 0.78 24.52
CA ILE A 18 -12.69 -0.12 25.18
C ILE A 18 -13.47 -0.94 26.21
N ASN A 19 -13.39 -2.28 26.13
CA ASN A 19 -14.09 -3.19 27.05
C ASN A 19 -15.60 -2.86 27.20
N GLY A 20 -16.25 -2.47 26.10
CA GLY A 20 -17.68 -2.13 26.06
C GLY A 20 -18.03 -0.73 26.61
N LYS A 21 -17.05 0.07 27.04
CA LYS A 21 -17.25 1.45 27.50
C LYS A 21 -16.88 2.43 26.40
N VAL A 22 -17.73 3.43 26.20
CA VAL A 22 -17.54 4.49 25.20
C VAL A 22 -16.88 5.70 25.85
N HIS A 23 -15.81 6.19 25.23
CA HIS A 23 -15.09 7.40 25.64
C HIS A 23 -15.06 8.39 24.47
N SER A 24 -15.38 9.67 24.68
CA SER A 24 -15.51 10.66 23.58
C SER A 24 -15.00 12.07 23.90
N ASP A 25 -14.59 12.36 25.13
CA ASP A 25 -14.28 13.72 25.60
C ASP A 25 -12.80 14.12 25.43
N TRP A 26 -12.20 13.77 24.29
CA TRP A 26 -10.78 13.94 24.03
C TRP A 26 -10.34 15.41 24.01
N SER A 27 -9.22 15.72 24.66
CA SER A 27 -8.51 17.00 24.44
C SER A 27 -7.74 16.99 23.13
N ARG A 28 -7.24 15.82 22.71
CA ARG A 28 -6.57 15.61 21.43
C ARG A 28 -6.83 14.20 20.93
N TYR A 29 -7.00 14.03 19.63
CA TYR A 29 -6.95 12.73 18.97
C TYR A 29 -6.23 12.82 17.63
N GLN A 30 -5.63 11.70 17.23
CA GLN A 30 -5.08 11.45 15.90
C GLN A 30 -5.42 10.02 15.50
N ILE A 31 -5.96 9.83 14.30
CA ILE A 31 -6.28 8.52 13.75
C ILE A 31 -5.75 8.48 12.32
N ASP A 32 -4.68 7.71 12.11
CA ASP A 32 -3.96 7.63 10.86
C ASP A 32 -4.21 6.29 10.18
N SER A 33 -4.51 6.33 8.88
CA SER A 33 -4.63 5.14 8.03
C SER A 33 -3.89 5.36 6.73
N ASP A 34 -3.14 4.36 6.28
CA ASP A 34 -2.31 4.48 5.08
C ASP A 34 -2.09 3.10 4.46
N PHE A 35 -2.16 2.99 3.13
CA PHE A 35 -1.87 1.69 2.51
C PHE A 35 -0.40 1.29 2.64
N LEU A 36 0.53 2.25 2.67
CA LEU A 36 1.97 1.97 2.68
C LEU A 36 2.51 1.74 4.09
N ILE A 37 1.76 2.14 5.12
CA ILE A 37 2.08 1.86 6.52
C ILE A 37 1.31 0.59 6.91
N PRO A 38 1.99 -0.49 7.34
CA PRO A 38 1.34 -1.78 7.60
C PRO A 38 0.16 -1.75 8.57
N ALA A 39 0.31 -1.00 9.67
CA ALA A 39 -0.66 -0.95 10.75
C ALA A 39 -1.10 0.48 10.98
N ASP A 40 -2.38 0.73 10.73
CA ASP A 40 -3.04 1.99 11.02
C ASP A 40 -2.93 2.29 12.52
N ALA A 41 -2.76 3.57 12.86
CA ALA A 41 -2.46 3.99 14.22
C ALA A 41 -3.53 4.95 14.75
N TRP A 42 -3.75 4.92 16.06
CA TRP A 42 -4.58 5.89 16.74
C TRP A 42 -3.94 6.34 18.05
N SER A 43 -4.19 7.58 18.43
CA SER A 43 -3.84 8.12 19.73
C SER A 43 -4.89 9.11 20.21
N VAL A 44 -5.11 9.14 21.52
CA VAL A 44 -6.03 10.05 22.18
C VAL A 44 -5.47 10.49 23.52
N SER A 45 -5.82 11.70 23.92
CA SER A 45 -5.50 12.24 25.23
C SER A 45 -6.74 12.87 25.85
N LEU A 46 -6.89 12.72 27.17
CA LEU A 46 -7.93 13.38 27.95
C LEU A 46 -7.40 13.82 29.31
N GLY A 47 -7.85 14.99 29.78
CA GLY A 47 -7.65 15.40 31.16
C GLY A 47 -8.73 14.79 32.06
N LEU A 48 -8.36 14.34 33.25
CA LEU A 48 -9.24 13.73 34.26
C LEU A 48 -9.46 14.71 35.41
N PRO A 49 -10.56 15.49 35.43
CA PRO A 49 -10.80 16.50 36.48
C PRO A 49 -11.01 15.89 37.87
N ASP A 50 -11.56 14.67 37.93
CA ASP A 50 -11.76 13.90 39.16
C ASP A 50 -10.50 13.14 39.62
N GLY A 51 -9.41 13.24 38.85
CA GLY A 51 -8.12 12.61 39.13
C GLY A 51 -8.14 11.08 39.11
N THR A 52 -9.22 10.44 38.65
CA THR A 52 -9.39 8.99 38.77
C THR A 52 -9.12 8.29 37.45
N PHE A 53 -8.09 7.43 37.43
CA PHE A 53 -7.80 6.62 36.24
C PHE A 53 -8.77 5.44 36.12
N PRO A 54 -9.38 5.22 34.93
CA PRO A 54 -10.22 4.05 34.71
C PRO A 54 -9.40 2.75 34.79
N ALA A 55 -9.81 1.83 35.67
CA ALA A 55 -9.11 0.55 35.89
C ALA A 55 -9.19 -0.38 34.67
N ASP A 56 -10.27 -0.32 33.90
CA ASP A 56 -10.51 -1.20 32.76
C ASP A 56 -9.71 -0.83 31.50
N ILE A 57 -8.99 0.30 31.53
CA ILE A 57 -8.15 0.72 30.41
C ILE A 57 -6.74 0.15 30.63
N VAL A 58 -6.48 -0.94 29.92
CA VAL A 58 -5.25 -1.73 30.05
C VAL A 58 -4.64 -2.00 28.68
N ARG A 59 -3.31 -2.22 28.66
CA ARG A 59 -2.59 -2.67 27.48
C ARG A 59 -3.21 -3.94 26.91
N GLY A 60 -3.25 -4.03 25.60
CA GLY A 60 -3.84 -5.14 24.87
C GLY A 60 -5.35 -5.24 24.99
N ALA A 61 -6.09 -4.27 25.55
CA ALA A 61 -7.55 -4.31 25.49
C ALA A 61 -8.03 -4.14 24.03
N PRO A 62 -9.08 -4.86 23.58
CA PRO A 62 -9.66 -4.64 22.25
C PRO A 62 -10.29 -3.24 22.17
N VAL A 63 -10.16 -2.62 21.01
CA VAL A 63 -10.67 -1.28 20.77
C VAL A 63 -11.40 -1.16 19.44
N GLN A 64 -12.45 -0.36 19.44
CA GLN A 64 -13.07 0.16 18.23
C GLN A 64 -13.08 1.68 18.28
N VAL A 65 -12.53 2.32 17.25
CA VAL A 65 -12.55 3.78 17.09
C VAL A 65 -13.66 4.13 16.10
N LYS A 66 -14.48 5.11 16.46
CA LYS A 66 -15.62 5.56 15.67
C LYS A 66 -15.62 7.07 15.45
N ILE A 67 -16.21 7.48 14.33
CA ILE A 67 -16.59 8.87 14.05
C ILE A 67 -18.09 8.88 13.79
N GLY A 68 -18.84 9.41 14.75
CA GLY A 68 -20.28 9.22 14.81
C GLY A 68 -20.65 7.74 14.85
N GLY A 69 -21.51 7.30 13.92
CA GLY A 69 -21.93 5.90 13.83
C GLY A 69 -20.89 4.96 13.19
N ASP A 70 -19.96 5.50 12.42
CA ASP A 70 -19.08 4.74 11.56
C ASP A 70 -17.82 4.29 12.31
N THR A 71 -17.51 3.00 12.21
CA THR A 71 -16.21 2.48 12.65
C THR A 71 -15.14 2.92 11.66
N VAL A 72 -14.05 3.50 12.17
CA VAL A 72 -12.89 3.95 11.37
C VAL A 72 -11.64 3.14 11.62
N LEU A 73 -11.54 2.43 12.75
CA LEU A 73 -10.43 1.53 13.06
C LEU A 73 -10.88 0.48 14.09
N THR A 74 -10.42 -0.76 13.93
CA THR A 74 -10.58 -1.85 14.91
C THR A 74 -9.22 -2.47 15.22
N GLY A 75 -8.86 -2.56 16.49
CA GLY A 75 -7.52 -2.98 16.89
C GLY A 75 -7.39 -3.24 18.39
N ARG A 76 -6.22 -2.90 18.94
CA ARG A 76 -5.96 -3.02 20.39
C ARG A 76 -5.27 -1.77 20.95
N VAL A 77 -5.38 -1.59 22.26
CA VAL A 77 -4.58 -0.60 23.00
C VAL A 77 -3.14 -1.09 23.09
N ASP A 78 -2.18 -0.34 22.54
CA ASP A 78 -0.75 -0.67 22.67
C ASP A 78 -0.19 -0.06 23.95
N SER A 79 -0.45 1.23 24.19
CA SER A 79 0.12 1.97 25.31
C SER A 79 -0.95 2.69 26.14
N VAL A 80 -0.73 2.71 27.45
CA VAL A 80 -1.53 3.44 28.43
C VAL A 80 -0.59 4.30 29.27
N GLN A 81 -0.58 5.60 29.01
CA GLN A 81 0.22 6.56 29.74
C GLN A 81 -0.65 7.33 30.73
N ARG A 82 -0.26 7.29 32.01
CA ARG A 82 -0.93 7.97 33.12
C ARG A 82 0.02 9.02 33.69
N SER A 83 -0.35 10.29 33.59
CA SER A 83 0.48 11.40 34.05
C SER A 83 -0.22 12.18 35.14
N VAL A 84 0.49 12.44 36.24
CA VAL A 84 0.02 13.26 37.37
C VAL A 84 1.01 14.40 37.56
N ALA A 85 0.51 15.62 37.50
CA ALA A 85 1.27 16.84 37.73
C ALA A 85 0.49 17.77 38.67
N ARG A 86 1.16 18.79 39.23
CA ARG A 86 0.52 19.77 40.13
C ARG A 86 -0.70 20.44 39.49
N ASN A 87 -0.70 20.61 38.18
CA ASN A 87 -1.72 21.30 37.40
C ASN A 87 -2.74 20.35 36.73
N GLY A 88 -2.68 19.04 36.95
CA GLY A 88 -3.69 18.13 36.43
C GLY A 88 -3.28 16.67 36.31
N VAL A 89 -4.28 15.84 36.00
CA VAL A 89 -4.15 14.42 35.72
C VAL A 89 -4.52 14.17 34.26
N THR A 90 -3.68 13.45 33.52
CA THR A 90 -3.87 13.18 32.09
C THR A 90 -3.75 11.69 31.81
N LEU A 91 -4.67 11.17 31.00
CA LEU A 91 -4.62 9.83 30.42
C LEU A 91 -4.39 9.96 28.92
N SER A 92 -3.32 9.32 28.43
CA SER A 92 -3.05 9.20 26.99
C SER A 92 -3.03 7.73 26.60
N LEU A 93 -3.73 7.41 25.52
CA LEU A 93 -3.85 6.07 24.97
C LEU A 93 -3.36 6.09 23.53
N SER A 94 -2.70 5.03 23.12
CA SER A 94 -2.40 4.78 21.72
C SER A 94 -2.51 3.31 21.40
N GLY A 95 -2.69 3.02 20.12
CA GLY A 95 -2.76 1.65 19.63
C GLY A 95 -2.69 1.60 18.12
N ARG A 96 -2.71 0.37 17.62
CA ARG A 96 -2.75 0.07 16.20
C ARG A 96 -3.95 -0.81 15.88
N ASP A 97 -4.25 -0.92 14.59
CA ASP A 97 -5.26 -1.82 14.07
C ASP A 97 -4.86 -3.31 14.18
N SER A 98 -5.62 -4.18 13.52
CA SER A 98 -5.39 -5.63 13.56
C SER A 98 -4.15 -6.09 12.79
N ALA A 99 -3.49 -5.22 12.00
CA ALA A 99 -2.22 -5.54 11.36
C ALA A 99 -1.06 -5.57 12.36
N ALA A 100 -1.18 -4.92 13.52
CA ALA A 100 -0.15 -4.82 14.54
C ALA A 100 0.48 -6.18 14.90
N ILE A 101 -0.36 -7.22 15.05
CA ILE A 101 0.14 -8.56 15.38
C ILE A 101 0.96 -9.17 14.24
N LEU A 102 0.64 -8.88 12.98
CA LEU A 102 1.41 -9.35 11.83
C LEU A 102 2.76 -8.64 11.72
N VAL A 103 2.79 -7.36 12.08
CA VAL A 103 4.03 -6.55 12.10
C VAL A 103 4.95 -6.99 13.23
N ASP A 104 4.38 -7.28 14.40
CA ASP A 104 5.15 -7.59 15.60
C ASP A 104 5.59 -9.06 15.67
N CYS A 105 4.77 -10.00 15.18
CA CYS A 105 5.06 -11.43 15.30
C CYS A 105 5.76 -12.00 14.07
N SER A 106 6.63 -12.99 14.30
CA SER A 106 7.29 -13.73 13.23
C SER A 106 6.34 -14.72 12.54
N ALA A 107 6.60 -14.98 11.27
CA ALA A 107 6.06 -16.15 10.59
C ALA A 107 6.54 -17.43 11.30
N PRO A 108 5.66 -18.44 11.49
CA PRO A 108 6.09 -19.74 11.99
C PRO A 108 7.10 -20.38 11.05
N ILE A 109 7.95 -21.25 11.59
CA ILE A 109 8.88 -22.04 10.77
C ILE A 109 8.06 -23.01 9.91
N LEU A 110 7.96 -22.71 8.62
CA LEU A 110 7.27 -23.57 7.66
C LEU A 110 8.22 -24.68 7.21
N THR A 111 7.73 -25.92 7.17
CA THR A 111 8.50 -27.06 6.66
C THR A 111 8.57 -27.06 5.12
N SER A 112 7.61 -26.40 4.46
CA SER A 112 7.63 -26.24 2.99
C SER A 112 8.64 -25.18 2.56
N ARG A 113 9.45 -25.48 1.54
CA ARG A 113 10.42 -24.54 0.95
C ARG A 113 9.77 -23.43 0.12
N GLN A 114 8.53 -23.64 -0.33
CA GLN A 114 7.83 -22.70 -1.20
C GLN A 114 6.34 -22.70 -0.85
N VAL A 115 5.78 -21.53 -0.57
CA VAL A 115 4.38 -21.36 -0.18
C VAL A 115 3.68 -20.29 -1.01
N GLY A 116 2.40 -20.54 -1.32
CA GLY A 116 1.54 -19.58 -2.00
C GLY A 116 0.83 -18.64 -1.02
N LEU A 117 0.08 -17.66 -1.55
CA LEU A 117 -0.71 -16.73 -0.74
C LEU A 117 -1.74 -17.45 0.15
N GLU A 118 -2.39 -18.49 -0.37
CA GLU A 118 -3.38 -19.27 0.37
C GLU A 118 -2.74 -20.00 1.56
N ASP A 119 -1.53 -20.54 1.38
CA ASP A 119 -0.77 -21.19 2.44
C ASP A 119 -0.35 -20.19 3.51
N VAL A 120 0.14 -19.01 3.10
CA VAL A 120 0.50 -17.91 4.03
C VAL A 120 -0.72 -17.49 4.84
N VAL A 121 -1.88 -17.33 4.19
CA VAL A 121 -3.12 -17.00 4.89
C VAL A 121 -3.52 -18.10 5.88
N ALA A 122 -3.46 -19.36 5.46
CA ALA A 122 -3.90 -20.50 6.27
C ALA A 122 -2.97 -20.78 7.46
N GLN A 123 -1.65 -20.70 7.25
CA GLN A 123 -0.64 -21.14 8.20
C GLN A 123 -0.03 -20.01 9.03
N ILE A 124 -0.19 -18.75 8.62
CA ILE A 124 0.41 -17.59 9.31
C ILE A 124 -0.67 -16.62 9.78
N VAL A 125 -1.49 -16.10 8.87
CA VAL A 125 -2.45 -15.03 9.18
C VAL A 125 -3.57 -15.51 10.10
N ARG A 126 -4.20 -16.66 9.78
CA ARG A 126 -5.30 -17.21 10.60
C ARG A 126 -4.87 -17.62 12.01
N PRO A 127 -3.73 -18.30 12.22
CA PRO A 127 -3.24 -18.60 13.57
C PRO A 127 -2.98 -17.38 14.44
N LEU A 128 -2.64 -16.22 13.84
CA LEU A 128 -2.51 -14.94 14.55
C LEU A 128 -3.86 -14.26 14.84
N GLY A 129 -4.98 -14.96 14.64
CA GLY A 129 -6.31 -14.49 15.05
C GLY A 129 -7.07 -13.67 14.00
N ILE A 130 -6.50 -13.48 12.81
CA ILE A 130 -7.15 -12.76 11.71
C ILE A 130 -8.01 -13.72 10.91
N THR A 131 -9.32 -13.62 11.09
CA THR A 131 -10.29 -14.59 10.55
C THR A 131 -11.16 -14.02 9.42
N LYS A 132 -11.44 -12.71 9.45
CA LYS A 132 -12.15 -12.00 8.39
C LYS A 132 -11.16 -11.61 7.30
N ILE A 133 -11.18 -12.34 6.19
CA ILE A 133 -10.26 -12.13 5.07
C ILE A 133 -11.07 -12.05 3.78
N ARG A 134 -10.78 -11.04 2.94
CA ARG A 134 -11.45 -10.82 1.66
C ARG A 134 -10.43 -10.61 0.54
N LEU A 135 -10.62 -11.33 -0.56
CA LEU A 135 -9.88 -11.12 -1.80
C LEU A 135 -10.66 -10.13 -2.67
N GLU A 136 -10.05 -9.01 -3.03
CA GLU A 136 -10.63 -7.95 -3.87
C GLU A 136 -9.74 -7.67 -5.07
N ALA A 137 -9.78 -8.58 -6.04
CA ALA A 137 -9.14 -8.41 -7.33
C ALA A 137 -9.93 -9.16 -8.40
N GLU A 138 -10.05 -8.58 -9.60
CA GLU A 138 -10.68 -9.26 -10.76
C GLU A 138 -9.70 -10.27 -11.40
N SER A 139 -8.41 -10.18 -11.03
CA SER A 139 -7.32 -10.93 -11.64
C SER A 139 -6.27 -11.29 -10.58
N ALA A 140 -6.26 -12.55 -10.14
CA ALA A 140 -5.10 -13.17 -9.50
C ALA A 140 -4.40 -14.04 -10.55
N ILE A 141 -3.80 -13.41 -11.56
CA ILE A 141 -3.22 -14.12 -12.73
C ILE A 141 -1.98 -14.96 -12.36
N ARG A 142 -1.39 -14.75 -11.18
CA ARG A 142 -0.13 -15.41 -10.78
C ARG A 142 -0.26 -16.21 -9.49
N SER A 143 0.48 -17.32 -9.44
CA SER A 143 0.65 -18.17 -8.27
C SER A 143 2.14 -18.28 -7.91
N ASP A 144 2.81 -17.13 -7.83
CA ASP A 144 4.21 -17.06 -7.42
C ASP A 144 4.34 -17.66 -6.02
N LYS A 145 5.32 -18.56 -5.85
CA LYS A 145 5.64 -19.12 -4.54
C LYS A 145 6.80 -18.36 -3.94
N ILE A 146 6.76 -18.21 -2.63
CA ILE A 146 7.83 -17.54 -1.86
C ILE A 146 8.48 -18.52 -0.91
N SER A 147 9.78 -18.36 -0.68
CA SER A 147 10.49 -19.06 0.40
C SER A 147 10.25 -18.33 1.71
N ALA A 148 10.02 -19.08 2.79
CA ALA A 148 9.98 -18.51 4.14
C ALA A 148 11.41 -18.33 4.66
N GLU A 149 11.70 -17.18 5.27
CA GLU A 149 12.96 -16.97 5.98
C GLU A 149 12.75 -17.10 7.50
N PRO A 150 13.60 -17.87 8.22
CA PRO A 150 13.48 -17.96 9.67
C PRO A 150 13.57 -16.59 10.35
N GLY A 151 12.54 -16.25 11.13
CA GLY A 151 12.47 -14.97 11.86
C GLY A 151 11.84 -13.82 11.08
N GLU A 152 11.48 -14.01 9.80
CA GLU A 152 10.72 -13.04 9.00
C GLU A 152 9.41 -12.66 9.70
N ARG A 153 8.99 -11.38 9.62
CA ARG A 153 7.71 -10.95 10.20
C ARG A 153 6.55 -11.53 9.39
N ALA A 154 5.45 -11.84 10.06
CA ALA A 154 4.26 -12.36 9.41
C ALA A 154 3.70 -11.39 8.34
N TRP A 155 3.80 -10.07 8.59
CA TRP A 155 3.44 -9.04 7.63
C TRP A 155 4.33 -9.07 6.38
N ASP A 156 5.65 -9.17 6.53
CA ASP A 156 6.59 -9.15 5.41
C ASP A 156 6.37 -10.36 4.48
N MET A 157 6.16 -11.54 5.08
CA MET A 157 5.81 -12.77 4.37
C MET A 157 4.48 -12.63 3.61
N LEU A 158 3.44 -12.07 4.25
CA LEU A 158 2.15 -11.79 3.61
C LEU A 158 2.31 -10.79 2.46
N LEU A 159 3.06 -9.71 2.67
CA LEU A 159 3.28 -8.66 1.69
C LEU A 159 4.04 -9.18 0.46
N ARG A 160 5.07 -10.02 0.67
CA ARG A 160 5.78 -10.73 -0.41
C ARG A 160 4.83 -11.62 -1.22
N ALA A 161 4.01 -12.42 -0.54
CA ALA A 161 3.05 -13.32 -1.20
C ALA A 161 1.99 -12.54 -2.01
N CYS A 162 1.45 -11.45 -1.46
CA CYS A 162 0.53 -10.56 -2.16
C CYS A 162 1.20 -9.88 -3.36
N SER A 163 2.41 -9.35 -3.17
CA SER A 163 3.16 -8.61 -4.19
C SER A 163 3.48 -9.47 -5.41
N GLY A 164 3.81 -10.76 -5.24
CA GLY A 164 4.01 -11.68 -6.37
C GLY A 164 2.79 -11.80 -7.29
N ARG A 165 1.59 -11.53 -6.75
CA ARG A 165 0.33 -11.55 -7.49
C ARG A 165 -0.14 -10.18 -7.98
N GLY A 166 0.63 -9.13 -7.73
CA GLY A 166 0.19 -7.76 -7.96
C GLY A 166 -0.96 -7.33 -7.08
N LEU A 167 -0.94 -7.79 -5.83
CA LEU A 167 -1.89 -7.45 -4.78
C LEU A 167 -1.17 -6.83 -3.58
N TRP A 168 -1.96 -6.21 -2.72
CA TRP A 168 -1.53 -5.57 -1.48
C TRP A 168 -2.45 -5.99 -0.34
N PRO A 169 -1.91 -6.28 0.87
CA PRO A 169 -2.70 -6.48 2.06
C PRO A 169 -2.99 -5.16 2.79
N TRP A 170 -4.22 -4.95 3.28
CA TRP A 170 -4.56 -3.86 4.21
C TRP A 170 -5.76 -4.24 5.07
N PHE A 171 -6.00 -3.54 6.18
CA PHE A 171 -7.20 -3.76 6.99
C PHE A 171 -8.26 -2.72 6.71
N ARG A 172 -9.51 -3.16 6.66
CA ARG A 172 -10.67 -2.27 6.70
C ARG A 172 -10.98 -1.83 8.14
N PRO A 173 -11.73 -0.73 8.30
CA PRO A 173 -12.15 -0.26 9.62
C PRO A 173 -12.81 -1.33 10.52
N ASP A 174 -13.53 -2.29 9.95
CA ASP A 174 -14.22 -3.37 10.66
C ASP A 174 -13.31 -4.55 11.09
N GLY A 175 -12.01 -4.44 10.84
CA GLY A 175 -11.00 -5.46 11.12
C GLY A 175 -10.87 -6.55 10.04
N THR A 176 -11.52 -6.40 8.89
CA THR A 176 -11.35 -7.34 7.77
C THR A 176 -10.02 -7.11 7.07
N LEU A 177 -9.16 -8.14 7.00
CA LEU A 177 -7.99 -8.12 6.14
C LEU A 177 -8.43 -8.24 4.67
N VAL A 178 -7.99 -7.31 3.86
CA VAL A 178 -8.24 -7.26 2.43
C VAL A 178 -6.96 -7.56 1.71
N ILE A 179 -7.03 -8.39 0.67
CA ILE A 179 -5.94 -8.62 -0.26
C ILE A 179 -6.44 -8.21 -1.64
N GLY A 180 -5.87 -7.16 -2.22
CA GLY A 180 -6.43 -6.55 -3.42
C GLY A 180 -5.55 -5.46 -4.01
N GLY A 181 -6.16 -4.51 -4.70
CA GLY A 181 -5.48 -3.28 -5.11
C GLY A 181 -6.48 -2.16 -5.39
N PRO A 182 -6.00 -1.00 -5.86
CA PRO A 182 -6.86 0.15 -6.13
C PRO A 182 -7.79 -0.09 -7.32
N ASP A 183 -9.05 0.30 -7.16
CA ASP A 183 -10.04 0.31 -8.25
C ASP A 183 -10.16 1.71 -8.84
N TYR A 184 -9.36 1.98 -9.87
CA TYR A 184 -9.34 3.25 -10.59
C TYR A 184 -10.57 3.49 -11.49
N THR A 185 -11.53 2.55 -11.53
CA THR A 185 -12.77 2.73 -12.30
C THR A 185 -13.83 3.51 -11.53
N LYS A 186 -13.71 3.58 -10.20
CA LYS A 186 -14.64 4.34 -9.34
C LYS A 186 -14.53 5.85 -9.62
N PRO A 187 -15.64 6.60 -9.60
CA PRO A 187 -15.58 8.05 -9.76
C PRO A 187 -14.90 8.71 -8.54
N PRO A 188 -14.32 9.91 -8.71
CA PRO A 188 -13.89 10.73 -7.58
C PRO A 188 -15.04 10.99 -6.60
N VAL A 189 -14.77 10.95 -5.30
CA VAL A 189 -15.78 11.14 -4.24
C VAL A 189 -15.93 12.60 -3.81
N ALA A 190 -15.02 13.47 -4.24
CA ALA A 190 -15.01 14.90 -3.92
C ALA A 190 -14.14 15.68 -4.91
N THR A 191 -14.38 16.99 -4.97
CA THR A 191 -13.51 17.98 -5.61
C THR A 191 -12.93 18.93 -4.55
N LEU A 192 -11.61 18.99 -4.46
CA LEU A 192 -10.87 19.91 -3.60
C LEU A 192 -10.44 21.13 -4.42
N ILE A 193 -10.68 22.32 -3.89
CA ILE A 193 -10.55 23.58 -4.63
C ILE A 193 -9.69 24.57 -3.85
N MET A 194 -8.65 25.08 -4.50
CA MET A 194 -7.78 26.15 -4.03
C MET A 194 -7.58 27.20 -5.14
N ARG A 195 -8.32 28.31 -5.05
CA ARG A 195 -8.24 29.48 -5.93
C ARG A 195 -7.48 30.62 -5.27
N VAL A 196 -6.83 31.46 -6.08
CA VAL A 196 -6.13 32.67 -5.60
C VAL A 196 -7.10 33.68 -4.99
N SER A 197 -8.32 33.76 -5.53
CA SER A 197 -9.38 34.67 -5.02
C SER A 197 -9.95 34.26 -3.66
N GLY A 198 -9.70 33.02 -3.22
CA GLY A 198 -10.31 32.42 -2.04
C GLY A 198 -11.77 31.97 -2.20
N GLN A 199 -12.46 32.44 -3.25
CA GLN A 199 -13.89 32.16 -3.43
C GLN A 199 -14.14 30.69 -3.80
N GLY A 200 -14.95 30.02 -2.98
CA GLY A 200 -15.29 28.61 -3.15
C GLY A 200 -14.16 27.64 -2.82
N ASN A 201 -13.12 28.07 -2.10
CA ASN A 201 -12.11 27.16 -1.58
C ASN A 201 -12.69 26.28 -0.48
N ASN A 202 -12.31 25.00 -0.47
CA ASN A 202 -12.64 24.05 0.60
C ASN A 202 -11.41 23.38 1.20
N LEU A 203 -10.22 23.78 0.75
CA LEU A 203 -8.92 23.41 1.31
C LEU A 203 -8.48 24.46 2.35
N LEU A 204 -7.94 23.99 3.47
CA LEU A 204 -7.21 24.81 4.44
C LEU A 204 -5.76 25.01 3.98
N SER A 205 -5.15 23.96 3.46
CA SER A 205 -3.82 24.02 2.84
C SER A 205 -3.66 22.93 1.79
N LEU A 206 -2.74 23.18 0.85
CA LEU A 206 -2.31 22.22 -0.15
C LEU A 206 -0.80 22.35 -0.31
N SER A 207 -0.08 21.23 -0.26
CA SER A 207 1.36 21.16 -0.44
C SER A 207 1.69 20.14 -1.52
N ASP A 208 2.28 20.62 -2.61
CA ASP A 208 2.85 19.80 -3.68
C ASP A 208 4.33 19.55 -3.40
N SER A 209 4.75 18.29 -3.46
CA SER A 209 6.16 17.89 -3.33
C SER A 209 6.52 16.89 -4.41
N SER A 210 7.60 17.19 -5.14
CA SER A 210 8.22 16.29 -6.09
C SER A 210 9.72 16.16 -5.80
N SER A 211 10.26 14.97 -6.04
CA SER A 211 11.66 14.64 -5.79
C SER A 211 12.20 13.71 -6.86
N ILE A 212 13.44 13.97 -7.30
CA ILE A 212 14.19 13.06 -8.17
C ILE A 212 14.88 11.93 -7.40
N GLU A 213 14.84 11.97 -6.06
CA GLU A 213 15.37 10.90 -5.23
C GLU A 213 14.66 9.59 -5.58
N ARG A 214 15.45 8.51 -5.75
CA ARG A 214 14.95 7.17 -6.12
C ARG A 214 14.09 7.13 -7.39
N SER A 215 14.21 8.13 -8.27
CA SER A 215 13.63 8.15 -9.62
C SER A 215 14.68 7.78 -10.66
N PHE A 216 14.34 6.90 -11.60
CA PHE A 216 15.31 6.28 -12.50
C PHE A 216 14.88 6.44 -13.96
N SER A 217 15.82 6.83 -14.84
CA SER A 217 15.55 6.85 -16.28
C SER A 217 15.41 5.44 -16.85
N GLU A 218 16.13 4.49 -16.25
CA GLU A 218 16.13 3.08 -16.62
C GLU A 218 16.28 2.22 -15.36
N LEU A 219 15.40 1.24 -15.21
CA LEU A 219 15.48 0.23 -14.15
C LEU A 219 15.63 -1.14 -14.79
N THR A 220 16.75 -1.79 -14.49
CA THR A 220 17.07 -3.15 -14.92
C THR A 220 16.88 -4.12 -13.77
N VAL A 221 16.05 -5.14 -13.95
CA VAL A 221 15.94 -6.28 -13.02
C VAL A 221 16.66 -7.48 -13.61
N LEU A 222 17.52 -8.11 -12.82
CA LEU A 222 18.25 -9.32 -13.15
C LEU A 222 17.83 -10.45 -12.21
N ALA A 223 17.78 -11.67 -12.72
CA ALA A 223 17.60 -12.86 -11.90
C ALA A 223 18.35 -14.05 -12.47
N GLN A 224 18.70 -14.97 -11.58
CA GLN A 224 19.20 -16.28 -11.95
C GLN A 224 18.06 -17.29 -11.80
N GLY A 225 17.76 -18.02 -12.88
CA GLY A 225 16.82 -19.13 -12.79
C GLY A 225 17.43 -20.32 -12.05
N HIS A 226 16.59 -21.14 -11.43
CA HIS A 226 17.01 -22.45 -10.92
C HIS A 226 17.47 -23.34 -12.08
N ALA A 227 18.67 -23.91 -11.99
CA ALA A 227 19.15 -24.85 -12.99
C ALA A 227 18.26 -26.12 -12.98
N HIS A 228 17.52 -26.38 -14.05
CA HIS A 228 16.97 -27.70 -14.28
C HIS A 228 18.12 -28.62 -14.69
N SER A 229 18.44 -29.63 -13.88
CA SER A 229 19.48 -30.62 -14.18
C SER A 229 19.03 -31.56 -15.31
N THR A 230 19.22 -31.14 -16.55
CA THR A 230 19.42 -32.11 -17.64
C THR A 230 20.81 -32.70 -17.46
N LYS A 231 20.89 -34.01 -17.15
CA LYS A 231 22.15 -34.76 -17.04
C LYS A 231 23.02 -34.47 -18.28
N SER A 232 24.14 -33.79 -18.12
CA SER A 232 25.18 -33.70 -19.14
C SER A 232 26.27 -34.71 -18.80
N GLU A 233 26.53 -35.67 -19.69
CA GLU A 233 27.77 -36.43 -19.69
C GLU A 233 28.94 -35.46 -19.88
N THR A 234 29.91 -35.51 -18.97
CA THR A 234 31.11 -34.68 -18.99
C THR A 234 32.06 -35.16 -20.10
N ALA A 235 32.32 -34.31 -21.10
CA ALA A 235 33.42 -34.50 -22.04
C ALA A 235 34.63 -33.69 -21.57
N ILE A 236 35.80 -34.32 -21.56
CA ILE A 236 37.09 -33.74 -21.17
C ILE A 236 37.57 -32.82 -22.31
N VAL A 237 37.91 -31.57 -22.00
CA VAL A 237 38.47 -30.60 -22.97
C VAL A 237 40.00 -30.63 -22.90
N ASP A 238 40.63 -30.86 -24.06
CA ASP A 238 42.08 -30.88 -24.28
C ASP A 238 42.63 -29.46 -24.41
N VAL A 239 43.79 -29.18 -23.80
CA VAL A 239 44.37 -27.83 -23.67
C VAL A 239 45.54 -27.69 -24.64
N GLY A 240 45.38 -26.86 -25.67
CA GLY A 240 46.49 -26.38 -26.49
C GLY A 240 46.06 -25.34 -27.52
N ASP A 241 46.45 -24.08 -27.31
CA ASP A 241 47.44 -23.35 -28.14
C ASP A 241 47.35 -21.83 -27.90
N GLU A 242 48.52 -21.18 -27.84
CA GLU A 242 48.73 -19.78 -27.47
C GLU A 242 48.75 -18.88 -28.72
N SER A 243 47.89 -17.86 -28.79
CA SER A 243 48.05 -16.67 -29.65
C SER A 243 46.99 -15.60 -29.33
N ALA A 244 47.33 -14.58 -28.54
CA ALA A 244 46.46 -13.44 -28.26
C ALA A 244 47.02 -12.15 -28.91
N THR A 245 46.31 -11.63 -29.90
CA THR A 245 46.42 -10.23 -30.36
C THR A 245 45.28 -9.41 -29.77
N SER A 246 45.63 -8.22 -29.30
CA SER A 246 44.76 -7.25 -28.63
C SER A 246 43.90 -6.47 -29.63
N GLU A 247 42.58 -6.67 -29.61
CA GLU A 247 41.55 -5.71 -30.02
C GLU A 247 40.20 -6.15 -29.43
N ASP A 248 39.37 -5.17 -29.03
CA ASP A 248 38.00 -5.24 -28.53
C ASP A 248 37.72 -5.89 -27.15
N ILE A 249 37.46 -5.04 -26.14
CA ILE A 249 36.71 -5.46 -24.93
C ILE A 249 35.23 -5.56 -25.31
N GLU A 250 34.87 -6.64 -26.00
CA GLU A 250 33.52 -7.19 -25.87
C GLU A 250 33.41 -7.78 -24.46
N ILE A 251 32.35 -7.42 -23.73
CA ILE A 251 31.98 -8.10 -22.49
C ILE A 251 31.54 -9.51 -22.89
N ASN A 252 32.52 -10.41 -22.97
CA ASN A 252 32.32 -11.83 -23.18
C ASN A 252 31.53 -12.39 -21.99
N THR A 253 30.24 -12.61 -22.19
CA THR A 253 29.43 -13.42 -21.28
C THR A 253 29.90 -14.87 -21.42
N GLY A 254 30.84 -15.24 -20.56
CA GLY A 254 31.57 -16.50 -20.60
C GLY A 254 30.70 -17.74 -20.82
N THR A 255 31.29 -18.71 -21.51
CA THR A 255 30.69 -19.98 -21.92
C THR A 255 30.52 -20.97 -20.77
N ALA A 256 29.27 -21.41 -20.66
CA ALA A 256 28.70 -22.62 -20.06
C ALA A 256 29.62 -23.67 -19.40
N GLU A 257 29.73 -23.59 -18.08
CA GLU A 257 29.62 -24.77 -17.21
C GLU A 257 28.73 -24.40 -16.00
N THR A 258 27.49 -24.93 -15.99
CA THR A 258 26.53 -24.94 -14.84
C THR A 258 25.91 -23.62 -14.33
N GLY A 259 25.22 -22.85 -15.20
CA GLY A 259 24.31 -21.79 -14.70
C GLY A 259 23.77 -20.81 -15.74
N GLN A 260 23.17 -21.27 -16.84
CA GLN A 260 22.54 -20.37 -17.82
C GLN A 260 21.03 -20.28 -17.61
N HIS A 261 20.59 -19.21 -16.92
CA HIS A 261 19.39 -18.43 -17.24
C HIS A 261 19.52 -17.06 -16.55
N GLY A 262 20.29 -16.15 -17.15
CA GLY A 262 20.34 -14.74 -16.74
C GLY A 262 19.10 -14.01 -17.25
N MET A 263 17.99 -14.12 -16.53
CA MET A 263 16.76 -13.41 -16.88
C MET A 263 16.94 -11.92 -16.62
N LYS A 264 16.50 -11.08 -17.57
CA LYS A 264 16.65 -9.62 -17.51
C LYS A 264 15.38 -8.92 -17.99
N ALA A 265 14.96 -7.87 -17.30
CA ALA A 265 13.98 -6.92 -17.82
C ALA A 265 14.46 -5.50 -17.61
N VAL A 266 14.10 -4.61 -18.53
CA VAL A 266 14.45 -3.19 -18.49
C VAL A 266 13.17 -2.39 -18.66
N VAL A 267 12.94 -1.43 -17.76
CA VAL A 267 11.82 -0.48 -17.81
C VAL A 267 12.40 0.93 -17.82
N LYS A 268 11.84 1.81 -18.64
CA LYS A 268 12.27 3.21 -18.75
C LYS A 268 11.18 4.15 -18.24
N ASP A 269 11.59 5.24 -17.61
CA ASP A 269 10.70 6.33 -17.22
C ASP A 269 11.00 7.57 -18.08
N PRO A 270 10.10 7.96 -19.02
CA PRO A 270 10.33 9.11 -19.88
C PRO A 270 10.27 10.45 -19.13
N THR A 271 9.77 10.47 -17.89
CA THR A 271 9.70 11.70 -17.08
C THR A 271 11.06 12.10 -16.49
N VAL A 272 12.02 11.17 -16.44
CA VAL A 272 13.40 11.41 -16.02
C VAL A 272 14.25 11.71 -17.25
N SER A 273 14.51 12.99 -17.51
CA SER A 273 15.10 13.49 -18.75
C SER A 273 16.59 13.22 -18.95
N TYR A 274 17.30 12.72 -17.93
CA TYR A 274 18.74 12.48 -17.98
C TYR A 274 19.09 11.09 -17.42
N TYR A 275 20.26 10.58 -17.80
CA TYR A 275 20.67 9.21 -17.48
C TYR A 275 20.83 8.99 -15.97
N ARG A 276 19.94 8.16 -15.40
CA ARG A 276 19.94 7.69 -14.00
C ARG A 276 19.54 6.22 -13.93
N PRO A 277 20.47 5.30 -14.20
CA PRO A 277 20.16 3.87 -14.21
C PRO A 277 20.08 3.29 -12.79
N GLN A 278 19.27 2.27 -12.62
CA GLN A 278 19.26 1.40 -11.43
C GLN A 278 19.25 -0.06 -11.86
N ILE A 279 20.09 -0.88 -11.23
CA ILE A 279 20.10 -2.34 -11.40
C ILE A 279 19.66 -2.99 -10.08
N VAL A 280 18.73 -3.94 -10.17
CA VAL A 280 18.21 -4.71 -9.04
C VAL A 280 18.34 -6.20 -9.36
N VAL A 281 18.82 -6.99 -8.41
CA VAL A 281 18.92 -8.45 -8.55
C VAL A 281 17.83 -9.09 -7.69
N VAL A 282 17.11 -10.07 -8.24
CA VAL A 282 16.07 -10.82 -7.53
C VAL A 282 16.40 -12.32 -7.54
N GLY A 283 16.37 -12.97 -6.37
CA GLY A 283 16.75 -14.38 -6.22
C GLY A 283 15.63 -15.37 -6.57
N ASP A 284 14.37 -15.00 -6.32
CA ASP A 284 13.25 -15.93 -6.38
C ASP A 284 12.43 -15.75 -7.67
N ALA A 285 13.00 -15.97 -8.85
CA ALA A 285 12.24 -15.88 -10.10
C ALA A 285 12.35 -17.13 -10.94
N ASP A 286 11.20 -17.64 -11.36
CA ASP A 286 11.09 -18.90 -12.10
C ASP A 286 10.92 -18.67 -13.60
N ASN A 287 10.50 -17.47 -14.02
CA ASN A 287 10.25 -17.16 -15.44
C ASN A 287 10.37 -15.66 -15.77
N GLN A 288 10.45 -15.37 -17.07
CA GLN A 288 10.60 -14.01 -17.59
C GLN A 288 9.40 -13.09 -17.29
N GLU A 289 8.19 -13.63 -17.16
CA GLU A 289 7.00 -12.82 -16.84
C GLU A 289 7.06 -12.24 -15.43
N GLN A 290 7.56 -13.00 -14.45
CA GLN A 290 7.81 -12.54 -13.09
C GLN A 290 8.84 -11.39 -13.09
N ILE A 291 9.90 -11.50 -13.88
CA ILE A 291 10.93 -10.45 -13.99
C ILE A 291 10.38 -9.18 -14.63
N ASN A 292 9.64 -9.31 -15.73
CA ASN A 292 8.97 -8.20 -16.40
C ASN A 292 7.99 -7.49 -15.45
N TYR A 293 7.29 -8.25 -14.61
CA TYR A 293 6.40 -7.68 -13.62
C TYR A 293 7.15 -6.96 -12.51
N ARG A 294 8.17 -7.58 -11.91
CA ARG A 294 8.98 -6.96 -10.85
C ARG A 294 9.61 -5.66 -11.32
N ALA A 295 10.14 -5.62 -12.55
CA ALA A 295 10.69 -4.40 -13.12
C ALA A 295 9.63 -3.28 -13.26
N ARG A 296 8.43 -3.62 -13.75
CA ARG A 296 7.31 -2.67 -13.83
C ARG A 296 6.86 -2.19 -12.45
N LYS A 297 6.70 -3.12 -11.49
CA LYS A 297 6.33 -2.80 -10.10
C LYS A 297 7.36 -1.87 -9.46
N SER A 298 8.65 -2.20 -9.54
CA SER A 298 9.71 -1.37 -8.97
C SER A 298 9.78 0.02 -9.58
N MET A 299 9.58 0.17 -10.89
CA MET A 299 9.49 1.48 -11.52
C MET A 299 8.25 2.26 -11.05
N SER A 300 7.11 1.56 -10.89
CA SER A 300 5.87 2.16 -10.38
C SER A 300 6.00 2.63 -8.93
N ASP A 301 6.65 1.82 -8.08
CA ASP A 301 6.93 2.16 -6.68
C ASP A 301 7.89 3.37 -6.59
N ALA A 302 8.89 3.44 -7.46
CA ALA A 302 9.78 4.60 -7.59
C ALA A 302 9.00 5.88 -7.95
N ARG A 303 8.17 5.84 -9.01
CA ARG A 303 7.32 6.96 -9.41
C ARG A 303 6.35 7.38 -8.31
N LEU A 304 5.74 6.41 -7.62
CA LEU A 304 4.86 6.68 -6.49
C LEU A 304 5.59 7.42 -5.35
N SER A 305 6.86 7.08 -5.10
CA SER A 305 7.66 7.74 -4.07
C SER A 305 8.11 9.15 -4.46
N ALA A 306 8.23 9.43 -5.75
CA ALA A 306 8.77 10.68 -6.31
C ALA A 306 7.81 11.87 -6.17
N TYR A 307 6.50 11.63 -6.08
CA TYR A 307 5.50 12.69 -6.01
C TYR A 307 4.58 12.53 -4.81
N SER A 308 4.22 13.63 -4.14
CA SER A 308 3.25 13.64 -3.05
C SER A 308 2.46 14.94 -3.04
N LEU A 309 1.14 14.85 -2.92
CA LEU A 309 0.26 15.99 -2.75
C LEU A 309 -0.45 15.87 -1.39
N THR A 310 -0.25 16.82 -0.49
CA THR A 310 -0.84 16.80 0.85
C THR A 310 -1.88 17.90 0.99
N ALA A 311 -3.13 17.52 1.21
CA ALA A 311 -4.24 18.44 1.41
C ALA A 311 -4.70 18.43 2.87
N ILE A 312 -5.00 19.59 3.45
CA ILE A 312 -5.66 19.68 4.75
C ILE A 312 -7.06 20.26 4.54
N VAL A 313 -8.08 19.54 5.03
CA VAL A 313 -9.49 19.94 4.93
C VAL A 313 -10.12 20.06 6.32
N GLN A 314 -11.20 20.84 6.41
CA GLN A 314 -12.02 20.94 7.61
C GLN A 314 -12.92 19.70 7.76
N GLY A 315 -13.03 19.15 8.98
CA GLY A 315 -13.86 17.99 9.27
C GLY A 315 -13.33 16.67 8.71
N HIS A 316 -14.10 15.60 8.89
CA HIS A 316 -13.71 14.22 8.54
C HIS A 316 -14.50 13.60 7.39
N ARG A 317 -15.45 14.35 6.81
CA ARG A 317 -16.33 13.89 5.74
C ARG A 317 -16.29 14.84 4.54
N THR A 318 -16.62 14.32 3.38
CA THR A 318 -16.94 15.12 2.18
C THR A 318 -18.22 15.93 2.40
N SER A 319 -18.54 16.84 1.47
CA SER A 319 -19.82 17.54 1.43
C SER A 319 -21.03 16.61 1.39
N ASP A 320 -20.86 15.41 0.82
CA ASP A 320 -21.91 14.41 0.65
C ASP A 320 -21.98 13.44 1.84
N GLY A 321 -21.22 13.72 2.91
CA GLY A 321 -21.23 12.95 4.15
C GLY A 321 -20.40 11.67 4.15
N VAL A 322 -19.62 11.41 3.09
CA VAL A 322 -18.72 10.24 2.99
C VAL A 322 -17.49 10.48 3.86
N LEU A 323 -17.11 9.54 4.73
CA LEU A 323 -15.86 9.62 5.48
C LEU A 323 -14.65 9.55 4.56
N TRP A 324 -13.61 10.32 4.86
CA TRP A 324 -12.34 10.19 4.15
C TRP A 324 -11.68 8.83 4.48
N GLU A 325 -11.42 8.06 3.44
CA GLU A 325 -10.87 6.70 3.56
C GLU A 325 -9.85 6.44 2.45
N PRO A 326 -8.67 5.87 2.76
CA PRO A 326 -7.72 5.43 1.73
C PRO A 326 -8.41 4.56 0.68
N GLY A 327 -8.06 4.77 -0.59
CA GLY A 327 -8.68 4.07 -1.72
C GLY A 327 -9.68 4.91 -2.50
N GLN A 328 -10.07 6.06 -1.96
CA GLN A 328 -10.89 7.05 -2.65
C GLN A 328 -10.08 7.80 -3.71
N ARG A 329 -10.77 8.22 -4.77
CA ARG A 329 -10.23 9.14 -5.78
C ARG A 329 -10.78 10.53 -5.51
N ILE A 330 -9.96 11.55 -5.72
CA ILE A 330 -10.29 12.93 -5.38
C ILE A 330 -9.83 13.84 -6.52
N HIS A 331 -10.73 14.64 -7.05
CA HIS A 331 -10.39 15.67 -8.03
C HIS A 331 -9.80 16.88 -7.30
N VAL A 332 -8.65 17.37 -7.73
CA VAL A 332 -8.01 18.55 -7.12
C VAL A 332 -7.88 19.63 -8.18
N ILE A 333 -8.38 20.82 -7.86
CA ILE A 333 -8.23 22.04 -8.64
C ILE A 333 -7.44 23.03 -7.79
N SER A 334 -6.23 23.38 -8.21
CA SER A 334 -5.40 24.38 -7.55
C SER A 334 -4.81 25.36 -8.56
N GLU A 335 -5.36 26.57 -8.60
CA GLU A 335 -4.87 27.63 -9.47
C GLU A 335 -3.40 28.00 -9.18
N PRO A 336 -2.96 28.17 -7.91
CA PRO A 336 -1.56 28.50 -7.62
C PRO A 336 -0.55 27.45 -8.07
N HIS A 337 -0.94 26.17 -8.09
CA HIS A 337 -0.09 25.06 -8.51
C HIS A 337 -0.27 24.67 -9.98
N GLY A 338 -1.29 25.20 -10.66
CA GLY A 338 -1.66 24.77 -12.02
C GLY A 338 -2.22 23.35 -12.09
N ILE A 339 -2.85 22.87 -11.01
CA ILE A 339 -3.39 21.51 -10.92
C ILE A 339 -4.87 21.51 -11.27
N ASP A 340 -5.28 20.60 -12.16
CA ASP A 340 -6.67 20.23 -12.44
C ASP A 340 -6.68 18.74 -12.84
N ASP A 341 -6.57 17.86 -11.84
CA ASP A 341 -6.44 16.42 -12.08
C ASP A 341 -7.00 15.58 -10.93
N VAL A 342 -7.21 14.29 -11.18
CA VAL A 342 -7.65 13.31 -10.19
C VAL A 342 -6.45 12.66 -9.53
N PHE A 343 -6.50 12.55 -8.20
CA PHE A 343 -5.49 11.91 -7.37
C PHE A 343 -6.09 10.76 -6.58
N PHE A 344 -5.24 9.83 -6.19
CA PHE A 344 -5.59 8.68 -5.36
C PHE A 344 -5.22 8.94 -3.89
N LEU A 345 -6.17 8.74 -2.97
CA LEU A 345 -5.95 8.89 -1.54
C LEU A 345 -5.20 7.66 -0.99
N MET A 346 -3.90 7.82 -0.76
CA MET A 346 -3.02 6.78 -0.24
C MET A 346 -3.15 6.62 1.28
N GLY A 347 -3.34 7.74 1.97
CA GLY A 347 -3.48 7.76 3.42
C GLY A 347 -4.17 9.01 3.93
N ARG A 348 -4.68 8.94 5.15
CA ARG A 348 -5.34 10.06 5.82
C ARG A 348 -5.13 10.05 7.33
N GLU A 349 -5.01 11.23 7.91
CA GLU A 349 -4.96 11.44 9.35
C GLU A 349 -6.14 12.32 9.81
N PHE A 350 -7.04 11.74 10.60
CA PHE A 350 -8.06 12.51 11.31
C PHE A 350 -7.45 13.14 12.55
N ASN A 351 -7.50 14.47 12.63
CA ASN A 351 -6.99 15.25 13.73
C ASN A 351 -8.10 16.04 14.40
N GLY A 352 -8.02 16.16 15.72
CA GLY A 352 -8.86 17.13 16.41
C GLY A 352 -8.75 17.07 17.92
N GLY A 353 -9.77 17.62 18.56
CA GLY A 353 -9.81 17.87 19.99
C GLY A 353 -10.01 19.36 20.28
N ARG A 354 -9.71 19.77 21.52
CA ARG A 354 -9.88 21.15 21.97
C ARG A 354 -8.50 21.79 22.17
N PRO A 355 -8.26 23.02 21.66
CA PRO A 355 -9.22 23.94 21.04
C PRO A 355 -9.27 23.88 19.50
N ASN A 356 -8.44 23.06 18.85
CA ASN A 356 -8.07 23.22 17.44
C ASN A 356 -9.11 22.73 16.39
N GLY A 357 -10.34 22.41 16.80
CA GLY A 357 -11.38 21.92 15.90
C GLY A 357 -11.05 20.55 15.29
N THR A 358 -11.70 20.21 14.18
CA THR A 358 -11.52 18.92 13.49
C THR A 358 -10.96 19.14 12.09
N THR A 359 -9.89 18.46 11.73
CA THR A 359 -9.26 18.54 10.40
C THR A 359 -8.88 17.15 9.91
N THR A 360 -8.74 17.01 8.60
CA THR A 360 -8.19 15.79 8.00
C THR A 360 -7.02 16.15 7.10
N THR A 361 -5.89 15.48 7.33
CA THR A 361 -4.76 15.48 6.40
C THR A 361 -4.97 14.36 5.40
N LEU A 362 -4.99 14.68 4.11
CA LEU A 362 -5.15 13.75 3.00
C LEU A 362 -3.81 13.64 2.26
N ARG A 363 -3.24 12.43 2.22
CA ARG A 363 -1.99 12.12 1.52
C ARG A 363 -2.33 11.50 0.17
N LEU A 364 -2.19 12.31 -0.87
CA LEU A 364 -2.58 12.00 -2.23
C LEU A 364 -1.36 11.62 -3.08
N LYS A 365 -1.58 10.68 -3.99
CA LYS A 365 -0.61 10.22 -4.98
C LYS A 365 -1.23 10.30 -6.37
N GLU A 366 -0.37 10.25 -7.40
CA GLU A 366 -0.81 10.22 -8.78
C GLU A 366 -1.76 9.03 -9.03
N ASP A 367 -2.91 9.31 -9.65
CA ASP A 367 -3.93 8.30 -9.93
C ASP A 367 -3.45 7.30 -11.00
N GLY A 368 -3.80 6.02 -10.82
CA GLY A 368 -3.43 4.96 -11.77
C GLY A 368 -1.99 4.43 -11.65
N VAL A 369 -1.15 4.95 -10.73
CA VAL A 369 0.25 4.53 -10.60
C VAL A 369 0.44 3.35 -9.66
N TRP A 370 -0.23 3.32 -8.51
CA TRP A 370 -0.03 2.26 -7.53
C TRP A 370 -0.77 0.99 -7.98
N ILE A 371 -0.07 -0.14 -8.12
CA ILE A 371 -0.63 -1.48 -8.42
C ILE A 371 -1.73 -1.45 -9.51
N PRO A 372 -1.40 -1.03 -10.74
CA PRO A 372 -2.40 -0.86 -11.81
C PRO A 372 -3.00 -2.18 -12.31
N ASP A 373 -2.36 -3.31 -12.02
CA ASP A 373 -2.71 -4.64 -12.53
C ASP A 373 -3.82 -5.34 -11.70
N ALA A 374 -4.23 -4.80 -10.55
CA ALA A 374 -5.25 -5.43 -9.68
C ALA A 374 -6.65 -5.50 -10.32
N TYR A 375 -7.00 -4.48 -11.10
CA TYR A 375 -8.22 -4.39 -11.91
C TYR A 375 -7.85 -4.03 -13.35
N PRO A 376 -7.41 -5.00 -14.16
CA PRO A 376 -6.94 -4.72 -15.50
C PRO A 376 -8.07 -4.12 -16.34
N LYS A 377 -7.78 -3.00 -17.04
CA LYS A 377 -8.74 -2.41 -17.98
C LYS A 377 -9.17 -3.48 -18.97
N LYS A 378 -10.47 -3.80 -19.02
CA LYS A 378 -11.04 -4.72 -20.02
C LYS A 378 -10.63 -4.20 -21.39
N LYS A 379 -9.72 -4.91 -22.08
CA LYS A 379 -9.34 -4.58 -23.46
C LYS A 379 -10.64 -4.58 -24.25
N LYS A 380 -11.08 -3.42 -24.74
CA LYS A 380 -12.19 -3.35 -25.70
C LYS A 380 -11.83 -4.32 -26.81
N GLN A 381 -12.61 -5.40 -26.95
CA GLN A 381 -12.45 -6.30 -28.09
C GLN A 381 -12.55 -5.42 -29.34
N ARG A 382 -11.44 -5.28 -30.07
CA ARG A 382 -11.48 -4.72 -31.41
C ARG A 382 -12.45 -5.61 -32.18
N LYS A 383 -13.66 -5.11 -32.47
CA LYS A 383 -14.56 -5.73 -33.44
C LYS A 383 -13.72 -5.97 -34.70
N ARG A 384 -13.43 -7.24 -35.00
CA ARG A 384 -12.85 -7.63 -36.29
C ARG A 384 -13.80 -7.08 -37.35
N LYS A 385 -13.38 -6.02 -38.05
CA LYS A 385 -14.04 -5.61 -39.30
C LYS A 385 -14.00 -6.84 -40.20
N GLY A 386 -15.17 -7.40 -40.50
CA GLY A 386 -15.31 -8.53 -41.42
C GLY A 386 -14.57 -8.19 -42.70
N LYS A 387 -13.60 -9.03 -43.06
CA LYS A 387 -12.91 -8.96 -44.34
C LYS A 387 -13.97 -9.34 -45.38
N GLN A 388 -14.45 -8.39 -46.17
CA GLN A 388 -15.25 -8.70 -47.34
C GLN A 388 -14.39 -9.58 -48.25
N GLU A 389 -14.85 -10.80 -48.50
CA GLU A 389 -14.33 -11.66 -49.56
C GLU A 389 -14.59 -10.99 -50.90
N THR A 390 -13.53 -10.47 -51.52
CA THR A 390 -13.49 -10.32 -52.98
C THR A 390 -12.98 -11.63 -53.54
N ALA A 391 -13.90 -12.42 -54.08
CA ALA A 391 -13.61 -13.60 -54.87
C ALA A 391 -12.64 -13.25 -56.02
N ILE A 392 -11.63 -14.09 -56.19
CA ILE A 392 -10.86 -14.19 -57.43
C ILE A 392 -11.25 -15.53 -58.04
N ILE A 393 -11.86 -15.45 -59.22
CA ILE A 393 -12.23 -16.56 -60.09
C ILE A 393 -10.95 -16.94 -60.84
N ASP A 394 -10.58 -18.22 -60.86
CA ASP A 394 -9.57 -18.74 -61.79
C ASP A 394 -10.26 -19.61 -62.84
N VAL A 395 -9.82 -19.43 -64.08
CA VAL A 395 -10.37 -20.03 -65.30
C VAL A 395 -9.38 -21.08 -65.77
N GLY A 396 -9.71 -22.35 -65.55
CA GLY A 396 -8.92 -23.51 -65.99
C GLY A 396 -9.36 -24.79 -65.34
#